data_AF-A0A7C8DUT0-F1
#
_entry.id   AF-A0A7C8DUT0-F1
#
_cell.length_a   1.000
_cell.length_b   1.000
_cell.length_c   1.000
_cell.angle_alpha   90.00
_cell.angle_beta   90.00
_cell.angle_gamma   90.00
#
_symmetry.space_group_name_H-M   'P 1'
#
loop_
_entity.id
_entity.type
_entity.pdbx_description
1 polymer ?
#
loop_
_entity_poly.entity_id
_entity_poly.type
_entity_poly.pdbx_seq_one_letter_code
_entity_poly.pdbx_strand_id
1 'polypeptide(L)'
;MSIEVFFETVRHAGPLLILAMIILCGVAFGELARLIRIPSITGQIVAGILLGKSGFDLFAEESLHGLAPLTNFALGLIAVTVGAHLNIKRLRNAGRRLFLLLLTESTITPSVVFLSLWMLSDVPTSEALLYATVAIATAPATTVALVRETRSKGVFVKTLIAAVALNNMACLVLFEIVRSVTGSWSLGGSDAAINWQAPVGQLLAAVAIGGTVAIAMDLINRFVVHKERLATAAVAALVLTSGLAATFDVSPILACLFLGIIQTNITPSRSQLVDSTFADFEPAILTVFFTLAGMHMSLEHATTAGIVAGLLFGSRIAGKVLAANLAMRFANATERVRKNLGLALIPQAGVAVGLVVVLQADPAFSGLADQFAAVVLTVVTFNEIVGPLLTRYSLERAGEIGRDRMRLIDFLQEENIAVGFQAETKTQAIEKLVDLLIRSHDMRGVDKQTLLDSVLAREAEASTCLGGGLSVPHGILPNSLPMVGVMALSREGLHFDTPDGRPVHCMVLLGTANNERDRHLQVLATLASNVGTDHAFQEQLFNANSPAHAYEILHGDESEAFNFFLDDES
;
A
#
# COMPACT_ATOMS: atom_id res chain seq x y z
N MET A 1 -18.82 41.10 0.82
CA MET A 1 -19.29 39.94 1.60
C MET A 1 -18.53 39.97 2.92
N SER A 2 -19.21 40.03 4.07
CA SER A 2 -18.53 39.93 5.37
C SER A 2 -17.93 38.55 5.54
N ILE A 3 -16.88 38.44 6.36
CA ILE A 3 -16.20 37.16 6.64
C ILE A 3 -17.20 36.13 7.21
N GLU A 4 -18.14 36.57 8.06
CA GLU A 4 -19.20 35.70 8.60
C GLU A 4 -20.10 35.11 7.52
N VAL A 5 -20.58 35.93 6.58
CA VAL A 5 -21.42 35.47 5.46
C VAL A 5 -20.65 34.50 4.56
N PHE A 6 -19.34 34.70 4.38
CA PHE A 6 -18.49 33.75 3.66
C PHE A 6 -18.43 32.39 4.38
N PHE A 7 -18.12 32.37 5.68
CA PHE A 7 -18.05 31.13 6.46
C PHE A 7 -19.39 30.40 6.49
N GLU A 8 -20.51 31.12 6.65
CA GLU A 8 -21.85 30.52 6.66
C GLU A 8 -22.23 29.94 5.29
N THR A 9 -21.84 30.60 4.20
CA THR A 9 -22.01 30.07 2.83
C THR A 9 -21.16 28.82 2.59
N VAL A 10 -19.92 28.79 3.09
CA VAL A 10 -19.01 27.63 2.98
C VAL A 10 -19.49 26.46 3.84
N ARG A 11 -20.10 26.75 5.00
CA ARG A 11 -20.61 25.72 5.93
C ARG A 11 -21.67 24.83 5.29
N HIS A 12 -22.45 25.38 4.36
CA HIS A 12 -23.47 24.69 3.57
C HIS A 12 -23.05 24.47 2.10
N ALA A 13 -21.74 24.43 1.85
CA ALA A 13 -21.21 24.16 0.52
C ALA A 13 -21.72 22.84 -0.06
N GLY A 14 -21.91 22.82 -1.39
CA GLY A 14 -22.23 21.58 -2.10
C GLY A 14 -21.07 20.56 -2.02
N PRO A 15 -21.36 19.25 -2.16
CA PRO A 15 -20.40 18.18 -1.91
C PRO A 15 -19.14 18.25 -2.78
N LEU A 16 -19.24 18.79 -4.01
CA LEU A 16 -18.08 18.97 -4.89
C LEU A 16 -17.10 20.03 -4.39
N LEU A 17 -17.59 21.13 -3.81
CA LEU A 17 -16.73 22.18 -3.25
C LEU A 17 -16.04 21.66 -1.98
N ILE A 18 -16.78 20.94 -1.14
CA ILE A 18 -16.22 20.28 0.06
C ILE A 18 -15.13 19.30 -0.36
N LEU A 19 -15.40 18.45 -1.34
CA LEU A 19 -14.42 17.49 -1.85
C LEU A 19 -13.17 18.17 -2.41
N ALA A 20 -13.33 19.26 -3.17
CA ALA A 20 -12.20 20.03 -3.70
C ALA A 20 -11.34 20.62 -2.57
N MET A 21 -11.96 21.19 -1.54
CA MET A 21 -11.25 21.73 -0.37
C MET A 21 -10.51 20.64 0.40
N ILE A 22 -11.14 19.48 0.61
CA ILE A 22 -10.52 18.31 1.24
C ILE A 22 -9.27 17.89 0.47
N ILE A 23 -9.36 17.74 -0.85
CA ILE A 23 -8.23 17.35 -1.69
C ILE A 23 -7.12 18.39 -1.62
N LEU A 24 -7.43 19.67 -1.84
CA LEU A 24 -6.43 20.75 -1.88
C LEU A 24 -5.70 20.89 -0.55
N CYS A 25 -6.43 20.94 0.56
CA CYS A 25 -5.84 21.03 1.90
C CYS A 25 -5.06 19.76 2.25
N GLY A 26 -5.62 18.58 1.96
CA GLY A 26 -4.96 17.30 2.21
C GLY A 26 -3.63 17.18 1.45
N VAL A 27 -3.60 17.53 0.16
CA VAL A 27 -2.37 17.57 -0.64
C VAL A 27 -1.38 18.58 -0.07
N ALA A 28 -1.81 19.81 0.21
CA ALA A 28 -0.93 20.87 0.72
C ALA A 28 -0.25 20.49 2.04
N PHE A 29 -1.01 19.99 3.01
CA PHE A 29 -0.44 19.55 4.29
C PHE A 29 0.33 18.24 4.17
N GLY A 30 -0.07 17.35 3.26
CA GLY A 30 0.69 16.13 2.94
C GLY A 30 2.07 16.45 2.38
N GLU A 31 2.18 17.44 1.49
CA GLU A 31 3.47 17.95 1.00
C GLU A 31 4.27 18.65 2.10
N LEU A 32 3.62 19.47 2.92
CA LEU A 32 4.28 20.12 4.05
C LEU A 32 4.88 19.09 5.03
N ALA A 33 4.14 18.01 5.31
CA ALA A 33 4.63 16.87 6.08
C ALA A 33 5.86 16.21 5.44
N ARG A 34 5.85 16.00 4.11
CA ARG A 34 7.02 15.47 3.39
C ARG A 34 8.23 16.39 3.52
N LEU A 35 8.04 17.72 3.41
CA LEU A 35 9.12 18.70 3.55
C LEU A 35 9.83 18.62 4.90
N ILE A 36 9.09 18.34 5.98
CA ILE A 36 9.65 18.14 7.33
C ILE A 36 9.99 16.67 7.64
N ARG A 37 10.02 15.79 6.63
CA ARG A 37 10.40 14.36 6.70
C ARG A 37 9.49 13.46 7.55
N ILE A 38 8.22 13.83 7.73
CA ILE A 38 7.21 12.96 8.35
C ILE A 38 6.29 12.35 7.27
N PRO A 39 5.51 11.29 7.57
CA PRO A 39 4.55 10.71 6.63
C PRO A 39 3.55 11.73 6.09
N SER A 40 3.28 11.68 4.78
CA SER A 40 2.29 12.57 4.17
C SER A 40 0.88 12.37 4.73
N ILE A 41 0.55 11.13 5.11
CA ILE A 41 -0.69 10.75 5.77
C ILE A 41 -0.91 11.54 7.06
N THR A 42 0.14 11.73 7.86
CA THR A 42 0.05 12.53 9.10
C THR A 42 -0.31 13.98 8.79
N GLY A 43 0.24 14.55 7.71
CA GLY A 43 -0.15 15.89 7.23
C GLY A 43 -1.61 15.97 6.79
N GLN A 44 -2.08 14.97 6.03
CA GLN A 44 -3.47 14.89 5.58
C GLN A 44 -4.47 14.80 6.74
N ILE A 45 -4.16 14.00 7.77
CA ILE A 45 -4.98 13.90 8.99
C ILE A 45 -5.00 15.25 9.71
N VAL A 46 -3.86 15.93 9.85
CA VAL A 46 -3.78 17.26 10.47
C VAL A 46 -4.60 18.29 9.69
N ALA A 47 -4.56 18.27 8.34
CA ALA A 47 -5.45 19.11 7.54
C ALA A 47 -6.92 18.84 7.86
N GLY A 48 -7.30 17.56 7.97
CA GLY A 48 -8.65 17.17 8.36
C GLY A 48 -9.06 17.73 9.72
N ILE A 49 -8.20 17.60 10.75
CA ILE A 49 -8.48 18.14 12.09
C ILE A 49 -8.70 19.65 12.05
N LEU A 50 -7.90 20.37 11.26
CA LEU A 50 -8.04 21.83 11.08
C LEU A 50 -9.34 22.20 10.35
N LEU A 51 -9.76 21.41 9.37
CA LEU A 51 -11.01 21.67 8.63
C LEU A 51 -12.27 21.26 9.41
N GLY A 52 -12.17 20.24 10.27
CA GLY A 52 -13.29 19.66 11.01
C GLY A 52 -13.67 20.43 12.27
N LYS A 53 -14.59 19.85 13.06
CA LYS A 53 -15.17 20.44 14.27
C LYS A 53 -14.12 20.89 15.31
N SER A 54 -13.01 20.17 15.42
CA SER A 54 -11.93 20.47 16.37
C SER A 54 -11.07 21.68 15.97
N GLY A 55 -11.14 22.12 14.71
CA GLY A 55 -10.36 23.22 14.15
C GLY A 55 -11.22 24.44 13.84
N PHE A 56 -11.40 24.72 12.56
CA PHE A 56 -12.17 25.86 12.05
C PHE A 56 -13.68 25.59 11.92
N ASP A 57 -14.13 24.34 12.10
CA ASP A 57 -15.53 23.91 11.93
C ASP A 57 -16.14 24.39 10.60
N LEU A 58 -15.39 24.17 9.50
CA LEU A 58 -15.64 24.82 8.22
C LEU A 58 -16.90 24.30 7.50
N PHE A 59 -17.35 23.08 7.82
CA PHE A 59 -18.44 22.39 7.12
C PHE A 59 -19.45 21.80 8.11
N ALA A 60 -20.74 21.88 7.79
CA ALA A 60 -21.78 21.22 8.56
C ALA A 60 -21.70 19.69 8.44
N GLU A 61 -22.09 18.98 9.50
CA GLU A 61 -22.09 17.52 9.57
C GLU A 61 -22.97 16.88 8.49
N GLU A 62 -24.12 17.49 8.20
CA GLU A 62 -25.02 17.09 7.10
C GLU A 62 -24.33 17.10 5.73
N SER A 63 -23.50 18.12 5.48
CA SER A 63 -22.75 18.25 4.23
C SER A 63 -21.63 17.20 4.12
N LEU A 64 -21.06 16.77 5.24
CA LEU A 64 -20.09 15.67 5.30
C LEU A 64 -20.75 14.31 5.08
N HIS A 65 -21.97 14.09 5.57
CA HIS A 65 -22.73 12.87 5.31
C HIS A 65 -22.97 12.63 3.82
N GLY A 66 -23.08 13.70 3.01
CA GLY A 66 -23.17 13.61 1.55
C GLY A 66 -21.97 12.92 0.88
N LEU A 67 -20.82 12.81 1.57
CA LEU A 67 -19.61 12.15 1.08
C LEU A 67 -19.51 10.67 1.47
N ALA A 68 -20.47 10.12 2.23
CA ALA A 68 -20.43 8.74 2.69
C ALA A 68 -20.20 7.68 1.58
N PRO A 69 -20.81 7.78 0.38
CA PRO A 69 -20.53 6.84 -0.71
C PRO A 69 -19.05 6.81 -1.12
N LEU A 70 -18.38 7.96 -1.09
CA LEU A 70 -16.96 8.08 -1.44
C LEU A 70 -16.07 7.45 -0.36
N THR A 71 -16.40 7.67 0.92
CA THR A 71 -15.70 7.03 2.04
C THR A 71 -15.84 5.51 1.99
N ASN A 72 -17.04 5.00 1.72
CA ASN A 72 -17.28 3.56 1.59
C ASN A 72 -16.52 2.97 0.40
N PHE A 73 -16.48 3.68 -0.73
CA PHE A 73 -15.69 3.28 -1.89
C PHE A 73 -14.19 3.20 -1.56
N ALA A 74 -13.64 4.21 -0.87
CA ALA A 74 -12.25 4.24 -0.45
C ALA A 74 -11.90 3.06 0.45
N LEU A 75 -12.73 2.78 1.46
CA LEU A 75 -12.56 1.65 2.37
C LEU A 75 -12.65 0.30 1.64
N GLY A 76 -13.58 0.15 0.70
CA GLY A 76 -13.69 -1.03 -0.15
C GLY A 76 -12.44 -1.23 -1.01
N LEU A 77 -11.91 -0.16 -1.61
CA LEU A 77 -10.68 -0.21 -2.41
C LEU A 77 -9.49 -0.68 -1.58
N ILE A 78 -9.28 -0.07 -0.42
CA ILE A 78 -8.22 -0.46 0.52
C ILE A 78 -8.34 -1.93 0.90
N ALA A 79 -9.57 -2.40 1.18
CA ALA A 79 -9.82 -3.79 1.56
C ALA A 79 -9.49 -4.76 0.41
N VAL A 80 -9.91 -4.47 -0.83
CA VAL A 80 -9.55 -5.26 -2.01
C VAL A 80 -8.04 -5.30 -2.18
N THR A 81 -7.36 -4.14 -2.12
CA THR A 81 -5.90 -4.05 -2.26
C THR A 81 -5.19 -4.89 -1.22
N VAL A 82 -5.59 -4.80 0.06
CA VAL A 82 -5.01 -5.64 1.12
C VAL A 82 -5.30 -7.13 0.92
N GLY A 83 -6.51 -7.47 0.47
CA GLY A 83 -6.87 -8.85 0.15
C GLY A 83 -6.02 -9.41 -0.98
N ALA A 84 -5.74 -8.62 -2.00
CA ALA A 84 -4.90 -9.01 -3.14
C ALA A 84 -3.44 -9.30 -2.74
N HIS A 85 -2.96 -8.76 -1.62
CA HIS A 85 -1.63 -9.08 -1.08
C HIS A 85 -1.58 -10.46 -0.36
N LEU A 86 -2.73 -11.05 -0.03
CA LEU A 86 -2.83 -12.38 0.58
C LEU A 86 -2.81 -13.51 -0.46
N ASN A 87 -1.78 -13.52 -1.29
CA ASN A 87 -1.54 -14.59 -2.25
C ASN A 87 -0.94 -15.82 -1.53
N ILE A 88 -1.68 -16.94 -1.53
CA ILE A 88 -1.31 -18.17 -0.79
C ILE A 88 0.04 -18.72 -1.23
N LYS A 89 0.32 -18.70 -2.54
CA LYS A 89 1.60 -19.21 -3.08
C LYS A 89 2.77 -18.36 -2.58
N ARG A 90 2.64 -17.03 -2.67
CA ARG A 90 3.67 -16.07 -2.20
C ARG A 90 3.87 -16.11 -0.68
N LEU A 91 2.82 -16.46 0.08
CA LEU A 91 2.87 -16.52 1.54
C LEU A 91 3.26 -17.87 2.12
N ARG A 92 3.46 -18.92 1.29
CA ARG A 92 3.83 -20.27 1.76
C ARG A 92 5.05 -20.24 2.70
N ASN A 93 6.08 -19.46 2.36
CA ASN A 93 7.31 -19.32 3.16
C ASN A 93 7.17 -18.38 4.37
N ALA A 94 6.03 -17.70 4.50
CA ALA A 94 5.67 -16.86 5.64
C ALA A 94 4.71 -17.55 6.62
N GLY A 95 4.15 -18.72 6.26
CA GLY A 95 3.08 -19.38 7.01
C GLY A 95 3.36 -19.53 8.51
N ARG A 96 4.53 -20.03 8.89
CA ARG A 96 4.90 -20.16 10.32
C ARG A 96 5.00 -18.81 11.04
N ARG A 97 5.57 -17.77 10.39
CA ARG A 97 5.65 -16.41 10.95
C ARG A 97 4.25 -15.85 11.18
N LEU A 98 3.40 -15.96 10.17
CA LEU A 98 2.04 -15.41 10.19
C LEU A 98 1.13 -16.14 11.18
N PHE A 99 1.20 -17.48 11.23
CA PHE A 99 0.42 -18.27 12.18
C PHE A 99 0.79 -17.95 13.64
N LEU A 100 2.08 -17.94 13.97
CA LEU A 100 2.53 -17.61 15.32
C LEU A 100 2.19 -16.17 15.68
N LEU A 101 2.33 -15.24 14.74
CA LEU A 101 1.96 -13.85 14.96
C LEU A 101 0.47 -13.72 15.25
N LEU A 102 -0.39 -14.31 14.41
CA LEU A 102 -1.83 -14.32 14.59
C LEU A 102 -2.21 -14.87 15.96
N LEU A 103 -1.62 -15.99 16.37
CA LEU A 103 -1.85 -16.61 17.68
C LEU A 103 -1.46 -15.65 18.81
N THR A 104 -0.25 -15.08 18.76
CA THR A 104 0.23 -14.17 19.82
C THR A 104 -0.51 -12.83 19.85
N GLU A 105 -0.82 -12.21 18.70
CA GLU A 105 -1.58 -10.95 18.64
C GLU A 105 -3.01 -11.16 19.13
N SER A 106 -3.60 -12.32 18.87
CA SER A 106 -4.94 -12.69 19.32
C SER A 106 -5.02 -13.07 20.80
N THR A 107 -3.88 -13.26 21.48
CA THR A 107 -3.84 -13.72 22.88
C THR A 107 -3.08 -12.75 23.78
N ILE A 108 -1.82 -12.45 23.47
CA ILE A 108 -0.94 -11.61 24.29
C ILE A 108 -1.39 -10.14 24.27
N THR A 109 -1.62 -9.55 23.09
CA THR A 109 -2.08 -8.15 22.98
C THR A 109 -3.37 -7.91 23.79
N PRO A 110 -4.47 -8.67 23.59
CA PRO A 110 -5.68 -8.49 24.38
C PRO A 110 -5.45 -8.80 25.86
N SER A 111 -4.65 -9.81 26.23
CA SER A 111 -4.38 -10.12 27.64
C SER A 111 -3.66 -8.98 28.36
N VAL A 112 -2.64 -8.38 27.72
CA VAL A 112 -1.90 -7.24 28.29
C VAL A 112 -2.83 -6.03 28.49
N VAL A 113 -3.71 -5.77 27.53
CA VAL A 113 -4.68 -4.68 27.63
C VAL A 113 -5.73 -4.96 28.71
N PHE A 114 -6.31 -6.16 28.72
CA PHE A 114 -7.27 -6.58 29.73
C PHE A 114 -6.69 -6.45 31.14
N LEU A 115 -5.50 -7.02 31.38
CA LEU A 115 -4.85 -6.95 32.69
C LEU A 115 -4.53 -5.51 33.09
N SER A 116 -4.08 -4.68 32.15
CA SER A 116 -3.81 -3.26 32.42
C SER A 116 -5.08 -2.52 32.85
N LEU A 117 -6.19 -2.71 32.16
CA LEU A 117 -7.45 -2.05 32.48
C LEU A 117 -8.06 -2.61 33.78
N TRP A 118 -8.09 -3.92 33.93
CA TRP A 118 -8.65 -4.60 35.09
C TRP A 118 -7.89 -4.28 36.41
N MET A 119 -6.57 -4.08 36.34
CA MET A 119 -5.75 -3.77 37.53
C MET A 119 -5.64 -2.28 37.85
N LEU A 120 -5.68 -1.42 36.83
CA LEU A 120 -5.31 0.00 36.97
C LEU A 120 -6.47 0.97 36.71
N SER A 121 -7.68 0.48 36.45
CA SER A 121 -8.87 1.29 36.26
C SER A 121 -10.13 0.63 36.83
N ASP A 122 -11.17 1.43 37.04
CA ASP A 122 -12.44 0.97 37.64
C ASP A 122 -13.46 0.48 36.58
N VAL A 123 -13.01 0.19 35.36
CA VAL A 123 -13.92 -0.25 34.29
C VAL A 123 -14.43 -1.67 34.58
N PRO A 124 -15.72 -1.95 34.33
CA PRO A 124 -16.27 -3.30 34.47
C PRO A 124 -15.52 -4.33 33.62
N THR A 125 -15.47 -5.58 34.09
CA THR A 125 -14.80 -6.69 33.40
C THR A 125 -15.30 -6.87 31.96
N SER A 126 -16.61 -6.69 31.73
CA SER A 126 -17.20 -6.77 30.39
C SER A 126 -16.64 -5.72 29.43
N GLU A 127 -16.50 -4.49 29.90
CA GLU A 127 -15.95 -3.37 29.13
C GLU A 127 -14.45 -3.57 28.86
N ALA A 128 -13.68 -4.00 29.87
CA ALA A 128 -12.26 -4.32 29.72
C ALA A 128 -12.00 -5.41 28.67
N LEU A 129 -12.84 -6.45 28.60
CA LEU A 129 -12.75 -7.51 27.59
C LEU A 129 -13.04 -6.99 26.18
N LEU A 130 -14.04 -6.10 26.03
CA LEU A 130 -14.34 -5.46 24.75
C LEU A 130 -13.16 -4.59 24.29
N TYR A 131 -12.59 -3.75 25.16
CA TYR A 131 -11.40 -2.96 24.82
C TYR A 131 -10.18 -3.83 24.46
N ALA A 132 -9.99 -4.93 25.18
CA ALA A 132 -8.92 -5.88 24.91
C ALA A 132 -8.99 -6.46 23.49
N THR A 133 -10.17 -6.86 23.03
CA THR A 133 -10.34 -7.39 21.67
C THR A 133 -10.13 -6.32 20.60
N VAL A 134 -10.61 -5.09 20.79
CA VAL A 134 -10.35 -3.97 19.87
C VAL A 134 -8.85 -3.69 19.71
N ALA A 135 -8.04 -3.92 20.74
CA ALA A 135 -6.60 -3.66 20.70
C ALA A 135 -5.84 -4.50 19.66
N ILE A 136 -6.41 -5.61 19.20
CA ILE A 136 -5.85 -6.46 18.14
C ILE A 136 -5.80 -5.70 16.80
N ALA A 137 -6.82 -4.88 16.52
CA ALA A 137 -7.01 -4.18 15.25
C ALA A 137 -5.77 -3.40 14.82
N THR A 138 -5.49 -3.39 13.50
CA THR A 138 -4.38 -2.65 12.90
C THR A 138 -4.84 -2.01 11.58
N ALA A 139 -4.49 -0.76 11.29
CA ALA A 139 -5.00 -0.06 10.12
C ALA A 139 -4.35 -0.54 8.79
N PRO A 140 -5.11 -1.18 7.88
CA PRO A 140 -4.62 -1.59 6.56
C PRO A 140 -4.25 -0.39 5.69
N ALA A 141 -5.13 0.61 5.65
CA ALA A 141 -4.98 1.81 4.82
C ALA A 141 -3.63 2.50 5.05
N THR A 142 -3.36 2.84 6.31
CA THR A 142 -2.15 3.55 6.75
C THR A 142 -0.89 2.75 6.44
N THR A 143 -0.93 1.44 6.67
CA THR A 143 0.22 0.56 6.43
C THR A 143 0.54 0.46 4.94
N VAL A 144 -0.45 0.19 4.09
CA VAL A 144 -0.26 0.10 2.63
C VAL A 144 0.17 1.43 2.04
N ALA A 145 -0.48 2.53 2.44
CA ALA A 145 -0.15 3.86 1.99
C ALA A 145 1.30 4.24 2.34
N LEU A 146 1.79 3.90 3.54
CA LEU A 146 3.19 4.12 3.93
C LEU A 146 4.17 3.26 3.15
N VAL A 147 3.86 1.98 2.94
CA VAL A 147 4.70 1.08 2.14
C VAL A 147 4.85 1.64 0.73
N ARG A 148 3.77 2.14 0.12
CA ARG A 148 3.80 2.77 -1.21
C ARG A 148 4.52 4.12 -1.21
N GLU A 149 4.21 5.00 -0.27
CA GLU A 149 4.86 6.33 -0.13
C GLU A 149 6.37 6.19 -0.01
N THR A 150 6.83 5.21 0.78
CA THR A 150 8.26 4.95 1.01
C THR A 150 8.88 3.99 0.00
N ARG A 151 8.11 3.49 -0.97
CA ARG A 151 8.53 2.47 -1.94
C ARG A 151 9.24 1.30 -1.25
N SER A 152 8.63 0.79 -0.18
CA SER A 152 9.24 -0.23 0.65
C SER A 152 8.98 -1.63 0.10
N LYS A 153 10.00 -2.49 0.08
CA LYS A 153 9.88 -3.89 -0.37
C LYS A 153 10.81 -4.82 0.37
N GLY A 154 10.33 -6.03 0.66
CA GLY A 154 11.13 -7.10 1.26
C GLY A 154 10.32 -8.03 2.16
N VAL A 155 11.02 -8.82 2.97
CA VAL A 155 10.41 -9.85 3.84
C VAL A 155 9.63 -9.21 4.99
N PHE A 156 10.10 -8.06 5.50
CA PHE A 156 9.41 -7.31 6.53
C PHE A 156 8.08 -6.77 6.01
N VAL A 157 8.08 -6.08 4.86
CA VAL A 157 6.86 -5.57 4.21
C VAL A 157 5.88 -6.70 3.89
N LYS A 158 6.36 -7.80 3.28
CA LYS A 158 5.52 -8.98 2.97
C LYS A 158 4.88 -9.56 4.24
N THR A 159 5.62 -9.62 5.34
CA THR A 159 5.09 -10.11 6.63
C THR A 159 4.11 -9.10 7.25
N LEU A 160 4.42 -7.81 7.19
CA LEU A 160 3.61 -6.73 7.76
C LEU A 160 2.23 -6.63 7.08
N ILE A 161 2.16 -6.55 5.75
CA ILE A 161 0.88 -6.42 5.03
C ILE A 161 -0.02 -7.63 5.30
N ALA A 162 0.55 -8.84 5.22
CA ALA A 162 -0.20 -10.06 5.49
C ALA A 162 -0.67 -10.13 6.96
N ALA A 163 0.17 -9.71 7.91
CA ALA A 163 -0.20 -9.65 9.32
C ALA A 163 -1.38 -8.69 9.57
N VAL A 164 -1.37 -7.51 8.95
CA VAL A 164 -2.46 -6.53 9.12
C VAL A 164 -3.80 -7.10 8.65
N ALA A 165 -3.82 -7.80 7.51
CA ALA A 165 -5.03 -8.43 7.01
C ALA A 165 -5.56 -9.52 7.98
N LEU A 166 -4.68 -10.41 8.44
CA LEU A 166 -5.03 -11.50 9.36
C LEU A 166 -5.49 -10.98 10.73
N ASN A 167 -4.81 -9.97 11.28
CA ASN A 167 -5.15 -9.39 12.57
C ASN A 167 -6.55 -8.77 12.57
N ASN A 168 -6.95 -8.12 11.49
CA ASN A 168 -8.29 -7.54 11.39
C ASN A 168 -9.38 -8.61 11.35
N MET A 169 -9.16 -9.73 10.63
CA MET A 169 -10.11 -10.86 10.66
C MET A 169 -10.22 -11.47 12.06
N ALA A 170 -9.09 -11.72 12.73
CA ALA A 170 -9.11 -12.24 14.10
C ALA A 170 -9.77 -11.27 15.09
N CYS A 171 -9.53 -9.97 14.95
CA CYS A 171 -10.15 -8.94 15.78
C CYS A 171 -11.68 -8.99 15.67
N LEU A 172 -12.24 -9.08 14.46
CA LEU A 172 -13.70 -9.14 14.26
C LEU A 172 -14.30 -10.39 14.91
N VAL A 173 -13.70 -11.56 14.68
CA VAL A 173 -14.18 -12.83 15.24
C VAL A 173 -14.12 -12.82 16.77
N LEU A 174 -13.00 -12.38 17.35
CA LEU A 174 -12.84 -12.36 18.81
C LEU A 174 -13.71 -11.31 19.48
N PHE A 175 -13.87 -10.13 18.88
CA PHE A 175 -14.76 -9.10 19.39
C PHE A 175 -16.19 -9.60 19.48
N GLU A 176 -16.67 -10.27 18.43
CA GLU A 176 -18.04 -10.77 18.39
C GLU A 176 -18.29 -11.89 19.42
N ILE A 177 -17.32 -12.78 19.64
CA ILE A 177 -17.39 -13.79 20.71
C ILE A 177 -17.48 -13.11 22.07
N VAL A 178 -16.62 -12.10 22.33
CA VAL A 178 -16.61 -11.38 23.60
C VAL A 178 -17.89 -10.57 23.80
N ARG A 179 -18.38 -9.89 22.75
CA ARG A 179 -19.65 -9.15 22.77
C ARG A 179 -20.83 -10.08 23.09
N SER A 180 -20.90 -11.24 22.44
CA SER A 180 -21.94 -12.24 22.70
C SER A 180 -21.94 -12.72 24.16
N VAL A 181 -20.76 -13.05 24.69
CA VAL A 181 -20.59 -13.50 26.09
C VAL A 181 -20.93 -12.37 27.07
N THR A 182 -20.38 -11.17 26.88
CA THR A 182 -20.59 -10.05 27.80
C THR A 182 -22.02 -9.49 27.76
N GLY A 183 -22.70 -9.57 26.61
CA GLY A 183 -24.10 -9.20 26.47
C GLY A 183 -25.02 -10.16 27.24
N SER A 184 -24.72 -11.46 27.25
CA SER A 184 -25.46 -12.44 28.04
C SER A 184 -25.36 -12.20 29.55
N TRP A 185 -24.19 -11.75 30.03
CA TRP A 185 -23.99 -11.37 31.43
C TRP A 185 -24.82 -10.14 31.82
N SER A 186 -24.93 -9.16 30.91
CA SER A 186 -25.74 -7.94 31.11
C SER A 186 -27.22 -8.27 31.33
N LEU A 187 -27.72 -9.33 30.68
CA LEU A 187 -29.10 -9.80 30.80
C LEU A 187 -29.35 -10.77 31.98
N GLY A 188 -28.36 -10.99 32.84
CA GLY A 188 -28.48 -11.84 34.03
C GLY A 188 -28.45 -13.35 33.76
N GLY A 189 -28.09 -13.79 32.55
CA GLY A 189 -27.93 -15.20 32.21
C GLY A 189 -26.59 -15.75 32.71
N SER A 190 -26.61 -16.77 33.57
CA SER A 190 -25.41 -17.47 34.04
C SER A 190 -24.89 -18.53 33.04
N ASP A 191 -25.77 -19.07 32.21
CA ASP A 191 -25.42 -20.01 31.14
C ASP A 191 -25.17 -19.26 29.82
N ALA A 192 -24.01 -18.62 29.73
CA ALA A 192 -23.54 -17.99 28.52
C ALA A 192 -23.08 -19.06 27.51
N ALA A 193 -24.02 -19.70 26.82
CA ALA A 193 -23.66 -20.50 25.65
C ALA A 193 -23.01 -19.57 24.61
N ILE A 194 -21.74 -19.83 24.28
CA ILE A 194 -21.02 -19.03 23.27
C ILE A 194 -21.76 -19.18 21.94
N ASN A 195 -22.40 -18.11 21.46
CA ASN A 195 -23.06 -18.11 20.17
C ASN A 195 -22.03 -17.94 19.04
N TRP A 196 -21.47 -19.06 18.58
CA TRP A 196 -20.54 -19.09 17.45
C TRP A 196 -21.22 -18.80 16.10
N GLN A 197 -22.55 -18.86 16.02
CA GLN A 197 -23.25 -18.80 14.74
C GLN A 197 -23.20 -17.41 14.12
N ALA A 198 -23.30 -16.35 14.92
CA ALA A 198 -23.23 -14.97 14.43
C ALA A 198 -21.88 -14.60 13.78
N PRO A 199 -20.71 -14.74 14.47
CA PRO A 199 -19.41 -14.38 13.88
C PRO A 199 -19.05 -15.26 12.69
N VAL A 200 -19.28 -16.57 12.79
CA VAL A 200 -19.01 -17.50 11.71
C VAL A 200 -19.94 -17.21 10.52
N GLY A 201 -21.21 -16.91 10.79
CA GLY A 201 -22.19 -16.50 9.78
C GLY A 201 -21.75 -15.25 9.01
N GLN A 202 -21.32 -14.21 9.72
CA GLN A 202 -20.85 -12.96 9.08
C GLN A 202 -19.59 -13.19 8.22
N LEU A 203 -18.65 -14.01 8.72
CA LEU A 203 -17.44 -14.39 7.97
C LEU A 203 -17.78 -15.20 6.71
N LEU A 204 -18.61 -16.23 6.84
CA LEU A 204 -19.04 -17.08 5.72
C LEU A 204 -19.83 -16.28 4.69
N ALA A 205 -20.71 -15.37 5.13
CA ALA A 205 -21.46 -14.50 4.24
C ALA A 205 -20.53 -13.53 3.48
N ALA A 206 -19.53 -12.94 4.14
CA ALA A 206 -18.53 -12.10 3.48
C ALA A 206 -17.70 -12.87 2.45
N VAL A 207 -17.27 -14.10 2.79
CA VAL A 207 -16.60 -15.02 1.85
C VAL A 207 -17.49 -15.33 0.67
N ALA A 208 -18.77 -15.62 0.89
CA ALA A 208 -19.72 -15.97 -0.16
C ALA A 208 -19.95 -14.79 -1.12
N ILE A 209 -20.20 -13.58 -0.59
CA ILE A 209 -20.40 -12.37 -1.41
C ILE A 209 -19.14 -12.03 -2.19
N GLY A 210 -17.99 -11.91 -1.51
CA GLY A 210 -16.72 -11.57 -2.16
C GLY A 210 -16.28 -12.61 -3.18
N GLY A 211 -16.44 -13.90 -2.86
CA GLY A 211 -16.09 -15.01 -3.74
C GLY A 211 -16.99 -15.13 -4.97
N THR A 212 -18.30 -14.94 -4.80
CA THR A 212 -19.24 -14.97 -5.93
C THR A 212 -18.91 -13.86 -6.93
N VAL A 213 -18.67 -12.64 -6.46
CA VAL A 213 -18.29 -11.52 -7.33
C VAL A 213 -16.92 -11.75 -7.97
N ALA A 214 -15.93 -12.28 -7.23
CA ALA A 214 -14.61 -12.61 -7.76
C ALA A 214 -14.67 -13.63 -8.92
N ILE A 215 -15.46 -14.70 -8.73
CA ILE A 215 -15.64 -15.75 -9.76
C ILE A 215 -16.42 -15.20 -10.96
N ALA A 216 -17.50 -14.44 -10.72
CA ALA A 216 -18.26 -13.81 -11.79
C ALA A 216 -17.40 -12.86 -12.62
N MET A 217 -16.58 -12.03 -11.97
CA MET A 217 -15.59 -11.17 -12.62
C MET A 217 -14.63 -11.97 -13.49
N ASP A 218 -14.05 -13.05 -12.97
CA ASP A 218 -13.08 -13.85 -13.72
C ASP A 218 -13.72 -14.48 -14.96
N LEU A 219 -14.95 -15.00 -14.85
CA LEU A 219 -15.71 -15.52 -15.98
C LEU A 219 -15.97 -14.43 -17.03
N ILE A 220 -16.51 -13.28 -16.62
CA ILE A 220 -16.80 -12.15 -17.52
C ILE A 220 -15.52 -11.66 -18.21
N ASN A 221 -14.42 -11.57 -17.48
CA ASN A 221 -13.13 -11.12 -18.01
C ASN A 221 -12.46 -12.12 -18.96
N ARG A 222 -12.85 -13.40 -18.94
CA ARG A 222 -12.36 -14.40 -19.90
C ARG A 222 -13.06 -14.30 -21.25
N PHE A 223 -14.34 -13.91 -21.26
CA PHE A 223 -15.17 -13.97 -22.47
C PHE A 223 -15.52 -12.61 -23.07
N VAL A 224 -15.54 -11.53 -22.29
CA VAL A 224 -16.18 -10.26 -22.69
C VAL A 224 -15.26 -9.04 -22.60
N VAL A 225 -14.35 -9.01 -21.61
CA VAL A 225 -13.62 -7.77 -21.26
C VAL A 225 -12.21 -7.79 -21.84
N HIS A 226 -11.93 -6.85 -22.74
CA HIS A 226 -10.59 -6.56 -23.23
C HIS A 226 -9.75 -5.80 -22.18
N LYS A 227 -8.42 -5.84 -22.34
CA LYS A 227 -7.46 -5.26 -21.38
C LYS A 227 -7.79 -3.81 -20.99
N GLU A 228 -8.25 -3.01 -21.95
CA GLU A 228 -8.62 -1.60 -21.80
C GLU A 228 -9.85 -1.36 -20.89
N ARG A 229 -10.69 -2.36 -20.66
CA ARG A 229 -11.94 -2.25 -19.87
C ARG A 229 -11.86 -2.91 -18.50
N LEU A 230 -10.69 -3.46 -18.15
CA LEU A 230 -10.48 -4.13 -16.86
C LEU A 230 -10.62 -3.17 -15.69
N ALA A 231 -10.25 -1.90 -15.89
CA ALA A 231 -10.40 -0.86 -14.89
C ALA A 231 -11.86 -0.68 -14.45
N THR A 232 -12.73 -0.49 -15.43
CA THR A 232 -14.18 -0.37 -15.22
C THR A 232 -14.75 -1.61 -14.54
N ALA A 233 -14.30 -2.80 -14.95
CA ALA A 233 -14.77 -4.05 -14.37
C ALA A 233 -14.39 -4.16 -12.89
N ALA A 234 -13.17 -3.76 -12.51
CA ALA A 234 -12.71 -3.81 -11.13
C ALA A 234 -13.46 -2.80 -10.23
N VAL A 235 -13.71 -1.58 -10.72
CA VAL A 235 -14.56 -0.60 -10.03
C VAL A 235 -15.98 -1.14 -9.84
N ALA A 236 -16.57 -1.73 -10.88
CA ALA A 236 -17.91 -2.30 -10.81
C ALA A 236 -18.00 -3.44 -9.79
N ALA A 237 -17.00 -4.31 -9.72
CA ALA A 237 -16.97 -5.40 -8.75
C ALA A 237 -16.84 -4.91 -7.31
N LEU A 238 -15.98 -3.91 -7.06
CA LEU A 238 -15.85 -3.30 -5.75
C LEU A 238 -17.17 -2.69 -5.29
N VAL A 239 -17.80 -1.86 -6.12
CA VAL A 239 -19.08 -1.20 -5.79
C VAL A 239 -20.18 -2.25 -5.60
N LEU A 240 -20.23 -3.27 -6.45
CA LEU A 240 -21.20 -4.36 -6.36
C LEU A 240 -21.01 -5.16 -5.06
N THR A 241 -19.79 -5.57 -4.73
CA THR A 241 -19.49 -6.31 -3.50
C THR A 241 -19.85 -5.48 -2.27
N SER A 242 -19.48 -4.20 -2.23
CA SER A 242 -19.83 -3.32 -1.12
C SER A 242 -21.35 -3.12 -0.99
N GLY A 243 -22.06 -2.94 -2.11
CA GLY A 243 -23.52 -2.75 -2.13
C GLY A 243 -24.29 -4.01 -1.74
N LEU A 244 -23.88 -5.19 -2.22
CA LEU A 244 -24.46 -6.46 -1.82
C LEU A 244 -24.23 -6.72 -0.33
N ALA A 245 -23.01 -6.50 0.17
CA ALA A 245 -22.70 -6.67 1.58
C ALA A 245 -23.59 -5.78 2.47
N ALA A 246 -23.71 -4.49 2.15
CA ALA A 246 -24.58 -3.57 2.89
C ALA A 246 -26.07 -3.99 2.84
N THR A 247 -26.53 -4.56 1.72
CA THR A 247 -27.92 -5.00 1.54
C THR A 247 -28.24 -6.25 2.38
N PHE A 248 -27.26 -7.14 2.57
CA PHE A 248 -27.40 -8.37 3.35
C PHE A 248 -26.90 -8.24 4.81
N ASP A 249 -26.68 -7.02 5.29
CA ASP A 249 -26.16 -6.75 6.64
C ASP A 249 -24.81 -7.44 6.94
N VAL A 250 -23.98 -7.54 5.91
CA VAL A 250 -22.61 -8.07 5.99
C VAL A 250 -21.62 -6.90 5.93
N SER A 251 -20.52 -6.99 6.66
CA SER A 251 -19.47 -5.96 6.64
C SER A 251 -18.92 -5.74 5.22
N PRO A 252 -19.08 -4.54 4.61
CA PRO A 252 -18.60 -4.25 3.27
C PRO A 252 -17.09 -4.35 3.12
N ILE A 253 -16.35 -3.93 4.16
CA ILE A 253 -14.88 -4.04 4.23
C ILE A 253 -14.46 -5.51 4.17
N LEU A 254 -15.12 -6.38 4.95
CA LEU A 254 -14.78 -7.81 5.00
C LEU A 254 -15.10 -8.51 3.66
N ALA A 255 -16.25 -8.20 3.05
CA ALA A 255 -16.62 -8.74 1.75
C ALA A 255 -15.65 -8.30 0.63
N CYS A 256 -15.25 -7.01 0.63
CA CYS A 256 -14.25 -6.47 -0.29
C CYS A 256 -12.85 -7.08 -0.06
N LEU A 257 -12.48 -7.35 1.19
CA LEU A 257 -11.25 -8.07 1.53
C LEU A 257 -11.25 -9.46 0.87
N PHE A 258 -12.33 -10.24 1.03
CA PHE A 258 -12.45 -11.55 0.41
C PHE A 258 -12.52 -11.52 -1.12
N LEU A 259 -13.14 -10.49 -1.72
CA LEU A 259 -13.05 -10.25 -3.16
C LEU A 259 -11.58 -10.19 -3.60
N GLY A 260 -10.75 -9.38 -2.92
CA GLY A 260 -9.32 -9.28 -3.21
C GLY A 260 -8.55 -10.59 -3.00
N ILE A 261 -8.76 -11.27 -1.86
CA ILE A 261 -8.13 -12.56 -1.53
C ILE A 261 -8.44 -13.61 -2.60
N ILE A 262 -9.71 -13.77 -2.95
CA ILE A 262 -10.15 -14.83 -3.85
C ILE A 262 -9.68 -14.50 -5.28
N GLN A 263 -9.82 -13.24 -5.72
CA GLN A 263 -9.39 -12.81 -7.04
C GLN A 263 -7.88 -13.02 -7.26
N THR A 264 -7.01 -12.66 -6.30
CA THR A 264 -5.56 -12.88 -6.47
C THR A 264 -5.16 -14.35 -6.54
N ASN A 265 -5.93 -15.23 -5.89
CA ASN A 265 -5.60 -16.65 -5.80
C ASN A 265 -6.20 -17.49 -6.95
N ILE A 266 -7.31 -17.05 -7.55
CA ILE A 266 -7.90 -17.69 -8.75
C ILE A 266 -7.12 -17.29 -10.02
N THR A 267 -6.74 -16.02 -10.16
CA THR A 267 -6.10 -15.52 -11.40
C THR A 267 -4.80 -14.75 -11.10
N PRO A 268 -3.69 -15.47 -10.77
CA PRO A 268 -2.45 -14.85 -10.32
C PRO A 268 -1.85 -13.86 -11.32
N SER A 269 -1.91 -14.17 -12.62
CA SER A 269 -1.35 -13.33 -13.70
C SER A 269 -2.12 -12.04 -13.96
N ARG A 270 -3.39 -11.95 -13.53
CA ARG A 270 -4.23 -10.75 -13.69
C ARG A 270 -4.40 -9.93 -12.40
N SER A 271 -3.86 -10.39 -11.28
CA SER A 271 -3.84 -9.62 -10.02
C SER A 271 -3.10 -8.27 -10.15
N GLN A 272 -2.08 -8.22 -11.01
CA GLN A 272 -1.35 -7.00 -11.36
C GLN A 272 -2.22 -5.93 -12.07
N LEU A 273 -3.40 -6.31 -12.60
CA LEU A 273 -4.30 -5.37 -13.27
C LEU A 273 -5.11 -4.53 -12.28
N VAL A 274 -5.41 -5.04 -11.08
CA VAL A 274 -6.05 -4.22 -10.03
C VAL A 274 -5.03 -3.22 -9.50
N ASP A 275 -3.80 -3.64 -9.20
CA ASP A 275 -2.75 -2.72 -8.76
C ASP A 275 -2.45 -1.62 -9.80
N SER A 276 -2.36 -1.95 -11.09
CA SER A 276 -2.13 -0.96 -12.16
C SER A 276 -3.35 -0.11 -12.51
N THR A 277 -4.58 -0.65 -12.41
CA THR A 277 -5.81 0.10 -12.66
C THR A 277 -5.96 1.26 -11.67
N PHE A 278 -5.77 0.96 -10.38
CA PHE A 278 -6.04 1.90 -9.31
C PHE A 278 -4.83 2.77 -8.97
N ALA A 279 -3.62 2.39 -9.41
CA ALA A 279 -2.36 3.06 -9.09
C ALA A 279 -2.41 4.59 -9.29
N ASP A 280 -2.97 5.06 -10.39
CA ASP A 280 -2.93 6.48 -10.75
C ASP A 280 -3.85 7.35 -9.90
N PHE A 281 -4.95 6.80 -9.38
CA PHE A 281 -5.97 7.56 -8.66
C PHE A 281 -6.12 7.19 -7.18
N GLU A 282 -5.59 6.05 -6.76
CA GLU A 282 -5.55 5.63 -5.36
C GLU A 282 -4.92 6.68 -4.42
N PRO A 283 -3.82 7.38 -4.78
CA PRO A 283 -3.27 8.44 -3.93
C PRO A 283 -4.27 9.57 -3.65
N ALA A 284 -5.09 9.94 -4.64
CA ALA A 284 -6.12 10.96 -4.48
C ALA A 284 -7.24 10.47 -3.55
N ILE A 285 -7.68 9.22 -3.72
CA ILE A 285 -8.68 8.60 -2.84
C ILE A 285 -8.18 8.51 -1.39
N LEU A 286 -6.93 8.08 -1.20
CA LEU A 286 -6.32 8.01 0.13
C LEU A 286 -6.22 9.40 0.77
N THR A 287 -5.86 10.41 -0.02
CA THR A 287 -5.83 11.81 0.45
C THR A 287 -7.20 12.25 0.95
N VAL A 288 -8.26 11.98 0.19
CA VAL A 288 -9.64 12.26 0.61
C VAL A 288 -9.99 11.49 1.87
N PHE A 289 -9.70 10.20 1.91
CA PHE A 289 -10.00 9.31 3.03
C PHE A 289 -9.33 9.77 4.34
N PHE A 290 -8.01 10.04 4.33
CA PHE A 290 -7.28 10.44 5.52
C PHE A 290 -7.63 11.86 5.98
N THR A 291 -7.91 12.76 5.05
CA THR A 291 -8.36 14.12 5.40
C THR A 291 -9.76 14.07 5.99
N LEU A 292 -10.69 13.30 5.42
CA LEU A 292 -12.02 13.07 6.01
C LEU A 292 -11.93 12.39 7.38
N ALA A 293 -11.06 11.39 7.53
CA ALA A 293 -10.81 10.76 8.82
C ALA A 293 -10.39 11.80 9.86
N GLY A 294 -9.49 12.73 9.51
CA GLY A 294 -9.11 13.87 10.34
C GLY A 294 -10.27 14.80 10.71
N MET A 295 -11.19 15.06 9.78
CA MET A 295 -12.36 15.92 10.03
C MET A 295 -13.37 15.30 11.02
N HIS A 296 -13.45 13.97 11.06
CA HIS A 296 -14.27 13.23 12.02
C HIS A 296 -13.62 13.13 13.42
N MET A 297 -12.35 13.54 13.57
CA MET A 297 -11.68 13.51 14.88
C MET A 297 -12.21 14.65 15.76
N SER A 298 -12.96 14.29 16.80
CA SER A 298 -13.40 15.20 17.84
C SER A 298 -12.55 14.99 19.10
N LEU A 299 -11.88 16.06 19.55
CA LEU A 299 -11.14 16.06 20.82
C LEU A 299 -12.09 16.12 22.04
N GLU A 300 -13.37 16.35 21.82
CA GLU A 300 -14.41 16.41 22.85
C GLU A 300 -14.48 15.11 23.68
N HIS A 301 -14.27 13.96 23.05
CA HIS A 301 -14.28 12.66 23.73
C HIS A 301 -13.01 12.42 24.56
N ALA A 302 -11.92 13.14 24.31
CA ALA A 302 -10.63 12.89 24.95
C ALA A 302 -10.65 13.21 26.46
N THR A 303 -11.42 14.23 26.87
CA THR A 303 -11.59 14.58 28.29
C THR A 303 -12.42 13.54 29.04
N THR A 304 -13.39 12.93 28.36
CA THR A 304 -14.28 11.89 28.92
C THR A 304 -13.61 10.52 28.95
N ALA A 305 -12.74 10.23 27.98
CA ALA A 305 -12.02 8.97 27.87
C ALA A 305 -10.95 8.75 28.96
N GLY A 306 -10.45 9.85 29.55
CA GLY A 306 -9.67 9.85 30.78
C GLY A 306 -8.46 8.90 30.81
N ILE A 307 -8.21 8.30 31.97
CA ILE A 307 -7.10 7.37 32.23
C ILE A 307 -7.26 6.07 31.40
N VAL A 308 -8.49 5.65 31.12
CA VAL A 308 -8.80 4.39 30.41
C VAL A 308 -8.21 4.41 29.00
N ALA A 309 -8.39 5.50 28.24
CA ALA A 309 -7.79 5.63 26.91
C ALA A 309 -6.25 5.65 26.95
N GLY A 310 -5.66 6.31 27.95
CA GLY A 310 -4.20 6.33 28.14
C GLY A 310 -3.65 4.93 28.43
N LEU A 311 -4.29 4.18 29.32
CA LEU A 311 -3.95 2.80 29.63
C LEU A 311 -4.10 1.92 28.39
N LEU A 312 -5.25 1.95 27.72
CA LEU A 312 -5.52 1.20 26.49
C LEU A 312 -4.47 1.48 25.41
N PHE A 313 -4.15 2.75 25.16
CA PHE A 313 -3.13 3.15 24.18
C PHE A 313 -1.74 2.59 24.54
N GLY A 314 -1.28 2.81 25.77
CA GLY A 314 0.04 2.38 26.22
C GLY A 314 0.18 0.86 26.28
N SER A 315 -0.79 0.18 26.89
CA SER A 315 -0.79 -1.28 27.03
C SER A 315 -0.90 -1.97 25.67
N ARG A 316 -1.63 -1.38 24.70
CA ARG A 316 -1.70 -1.89 23.33
C ARG A 316 -0.35 -1.85 22.64
N ILE A 317 0.39 -0.74 22.75
CA ILE A 317 1.75 -0.65 22.17
C ILE A 317 2.65 -1.73 22.76
N ALA A 318 2.65 -1.86 24.10
CA ALA A 318 3.43 -2.88 24.78
C ALA A 318 3.03 -4.31 24.36
N GLY A 319 1.72 -4.58 24.29
CA GLY A 319 1.16 -5.85 23.85
C GLY A 319 1.58 -6.24 22.45
N LYS A 320 1.46 -5.32 21.47
CA LYS A 320 1.86 -5.57 20.07
C LYS A 320 3.36 -5.79 19.92
N VAL A 321 4.18 -5.00 20.61
CA VAL A 321 5.64 -5.18 20.60
C VAL A 321 6.01 -6.54 21.20
N LEU A 322 5.40 -6.93 22.32
CA LEU A 322 5.66 -8.20 22.97
C LEU A 322 5.20 -9.39 22.10
N ALA A 323 3.96 -9.35 21.61
CA ALA A 323 3.36 -10.39 20.78
C ALA A 323 4.19 -10.64 19.52
N ALA A 324 4.47 -9.58 18.74
CA ALA A 324 5.23 -9.68 17.52
C ALA A 324 6.67 -10.17 17.76
N ASN A 325 7.34 -9.68 18.80
CA ASN A 325 8.71 -10.11 19.11
C ASN A 325 8.74 -11.61 19.47
N LEU A 326 7.80 -12.07 20.30
CA LEU A 326 7.71 -13.46 20.71
C LEU A 326 7.41 -14.38 19.52
N ALA A 327 6.41 -14.04 18.70
CA ALA A 327 6.08 -14.79 17.50
C ALA A 327 7.26 -14.87 16.54
N MET A 328 7.91 -13.75 16.25
CA MET A 328 9.04 -13.71 15.32
C MET A 328 10.26 -14.45 15.86
N ARG A 329 10.46 -14.49 17.18
CA ARG A 329 11.50 -15.31 17.83
C ARG A 329 11.22 -16.80 17.63
N PHE A 330 10.01 -17.27 17.94
CA PHE A 330 9.64 -18.69 17.75
C PHE A 330 9.53 -19.11 16.28
N ALA A 331 9.33 -18.15 15.38
CA ALA A 331 9.32 -18.38 13.95
C ALA A 331 10.73 -18.34 13.31
N ASN A 332 11.80 -18.11 14.08
CA ASN A 332 13.16 -17.90 13.59
C ASN A 332 13.24 -16.82 12.49
N ALA A 333 12.47 -15.74 12.65
CA ALA A 333 12.52 -14.63 11.72
C ALA A 333 13.82 -13.82 11.89
N THR A 334 14.22 -13.10 10.84
CA THR A 334 15.40 -12.23 10.89
C THR A 334 15.24 -11.15 11.95
N GLU A 335 16.36 -10.65 12.48
CA GLU A 335 16.35 -9.64 13.53
C GLU A 335 15.65 -8.34 13.10
N ARG A 336 15.77 -8.00 11.81
CA ARG A 336 15.08 -6.87 11.18
C ARG A 336 13.55 -7.00 11.27
N VAL A 337 13.02 -8.21 11.09
CA VAL A 337 11.58 -8.46 11.23
C VAL A 337 11.20 -8.48 12.71
N ARG A 338 11.93 -9.25 13.52
CA ARG A 338 11.62 -9.45 14.96
C ARG A 338 11.58 -8.15 15.77
N LYS A 339 12.54 -7.24 15.56
CA LYS A 339 12.64 -6.01 16.37
C LYS A 339 11.66 -4.91 15.97
N ASN A 340 11.20 -4.91 14.72
CA ASN A 340 10.46 -3.78 14.16
C ASN A 340 8.97 -4.07 13.91
N LEU A 341 8.55 -5.34 13.83
CA LEU A 341 7.19 -5.69 13.38
C LEU A 341 6.10 -5.18 14.32
N GLY A 342 6.27 -5.30 15.63
CA GLY A 342 5.25 -4.85 16.59
C GLY A 342 5.00 -3.34 16.56
N LEU A 343 6.05 -2.52 16.33
CA LEU A 343 5.92 -1.08 16.18
C LEU A 343 5.22 -0.68 14.87
N ALA A 344 5.39 -1.47 13.81
CA ALA A 344 4.71 -1.24 12.55
C ALA A 344 3.21 -1.62 12.57
N LEU A 345 2.77 -2.38 13.58
CA LEU A 345 1.38 -2.79 13.77
C LEU A 345 0.56 -1.83 14.66
N ILE A 346 1.14 -0.70 15.06
CA ILE A 346 0.46 0.30 15.90
C ILE A 346 -0.67 1.06 15.21
N PRO A 347 -0.64 1.42 13.91
CA PRO A 347 -1.74 2.12 13.26
C PRO A 347 -3.11 1.46 13.57
N GLN A 348 -4.16 2.22 13.82
CA GLN A 348 -5.50 1.71 14.13
C GLN A 348 -6.54 2.69 13.57
N ALA A 349 -7.56 2.17 12.88
CA ALA A 349 -8.49 2.99 12.10
C ALA A 349 -9.86 2.29 11.94
N GLY A 350 -10.34 2.16 10.69
CA GLY A 350 -11.70 1.76 10.34
C GLY A 350 -12.27 0.49 10.99
N VAL A 351 -11.46 -0.55 11.27
CA VAL A 351 -11.98 -1.74 11.97
C VAL A 351 -12.42 -1.41 13.39
N ALA A 352 -11.63 -0.64 14.13
CA ALA A 352 -11.97 -0.25 15.49
C ALA A 352 -13.19 0.69 15.53
N VAL A 353 -13.29 1.62 14.57
CA VAL A 353 -14.47 2.47 14.39
C VAL A 353 -15.70 1.64 14.05
N GLY A 354 -15.58 0.63 13.18
CA GLY A 354 -16.66 -0.28 12.86
C GLY A 354 -17.17 -1.06 14.07
N LEU A 355 -16.28 -1.51 14.95
CA LEU A 355 -16.65 -2.20 16.20
C LEU A 355 -17.42 -1.30 17.17
N VAL A 356 -17.10 0.01 17.20
CA VAL A 356 -17.88 1.00 17.97
C VAL A 356 -19.31 1.07 17.45
N VAL A 357 -19.49 1.19 16.14
CA VAL A 357 -20.83 1.25 15.52
C VAL A 357 -21.63 -0.02 15.80
N VAL A 358 -20.99 -1.20 15.71
CA VAL A 358 -21.63 -2.48 16.04
C VAL A 358 -22.12 -2.51 17.48
N LEU A 359 -21.31 -2.00 18.43
CA LEU A 359 -21.70 -1.99 19.84
C LEU A 359 -22.81 -0.97 20.14
N GLN A 360 -22.77 0.21 19.50
CA GLN A 360 -23.82 1.23 19.62
C GLN A 360 -25.17 0.78 19.04
N ALA A 361 -25.16 -0.06 18.02
CA ALA A 361 -26.38 -0.63 17.44
C ALA A 361 -27.01 -1.74 18.31
N ASP A 362 -26.30 -2.27 19.31
CA ASP A 362 -26.77 -3.35 20.16
C ASP A 362 -27.44 -2.81 21.44
N PRO A 363 -28.77 -3.01 21.62
CA PRO A 363 -29.49 -2.54 22.79
C PRO A 363 -28.93 -3.06 24.12
N ALA A 364 -28.30 -4.24 24.13
CA ALA A 364 -27.72 -4.85 25.33
C ALA A 364 -26.56 -4.02 25.92
N PHE A 365 -25.98 -3.12 25.12
CA PHE A 365 -24.83 -2.29 25.48
C PHE A 365 -25.15 -0.80 25.53
N SER A 366 -26.42 -0.40 25.42
CA SER A 366 -26.84 1.02 25.43
C SER A 366 -26.28 1.84 26.60
N GLY A 367 -26.12 1.24 27.79
CA GLY A 367 -25.54 1.92 28.97
C GLY A 367 -24.02 2.12 28.95
N LEU A 368 -23.28 1.46 28.06
CA LEU A 368 -21.82 1.54 27.97
C LEU A 368 -21.29 1.94 26.59
N ALA A 369 -22.12 1.90 25.56
CA ALA A 369 -21.71 2.10 24.17
C ALA A 369 -21.11 3.49 23.92
N ASP A 370 -21.61 4.54 24.58
CA ASP A 370 -21.08 5.90 24.42
C ASP A 370 -19.71 6.07 25.08
N GLN A 371 -19.51 5.49 26.26
CA GLN A 371 -18.21 5.48 26.92
C GLN A 371 -17.20 4.66 26.12
N PHE A 372 -17.61 3.50 25.63
CA PHE A 372 -16.81 2.66 24.74
C PHE A 372 -16.40 3.39 23.47
N ALA A 373 -17.35 4.07 22.82
CA ALA A 373 -17.08 4.91 21.66
C ALA A 373 -16.05 6.00 21.99
N ALA A 374 -16.25 6.74 23.09
CA ALA A 374 -15.36 7.82 23.50
C ALA A 374 -13.91 7.32 23.70
N VAL A 375 -13.72 6.21 24.41
CA VAL A 375 -12.39 5.64 24.67
C VAL A 375 -11.76 5.11 23.38
N VAL A 376 -12.47 4.28 22.61
CA VAL A 376 -11.92 3.68 21.39
C VAL A 376 -11.59 4.76 20.36
N LEU A 377 -12.49 5.71 20.10
CA LEU A 377 -12.26 6.79 19.13
C LEU A 377 -11.12 7.72 19.55
N THR A 378 -10.94 7.95 20.86
CA THR A 378 -9.78 8.68 21.38
C THR A 378 -8.48 7.91 21.11
N VAL A 379 -8.45 6.60 21.35
CA VAL A 379 -7.27 5.77 21.06
C VAL A 379 -6.99 5.66 19.56
N VAL A 380 -8.02 5.53 18.72
CA VAL A 380 -7.90 5.60 17.25
C VAL A 380 -7.29 6.93 16.84
N THR A 381 -7.77 8.04 17.39
CA THR A 381 -7.26 9.40 17.16
C THR A 381 -5.76 9.50 17.43
N PHE A 382 -5.30 9.01 18.59
CA PHE A 382 -3.87 9.01 18.90
C PHE A 382 -3.07 8.08 17.98
N ASN A 383 -3.60 6.89 17.66
CA ASN A 383 -2.93 5.92 16.80
C ASN A 383 -2.86 6.35 15.33
N GLU A 384 -3.78 7.17 14.83
CA GLU A 384 -3.70 7.75 13.49
C GLU A 384 -2.58 8.78 13.35
N ILE A 385 -2.16 9.42 14.46
CA ILE A 385 -1.02 10.34 14.47
C ILE A 385 0.28 9.58 14.73
N VAL A 386 0.32 8.77 15.80
CA VAL A 386 1.55 8.08 16.26
C VAL A 386 1.87 6.86 15.40
N GLY A 387 0.85 6.14 14.93
CA GLY A 387 0.99 4.91 14.14
C GLY A 387 1.81 5.11 12.87
N PRO A 388 1.46 6.06 11.98
CA PRO A 388 2.23 6.26 10.75
C PRO A 388 3.72 6.57 11.01
N LEU A 389 4.01 7.35 12.07
CA LEU A 389 5.37 7.68 12.46
C LEU A 389 6.16 6.43 12.86
N LEU A 390 5.57 5.56 13.70
CA LEU A 390 6.20 4.32 14.15
C LEU A 390 6.35 3.30 13.03
N THR A 391 5.38 3.20 12.12
CA THR A 391 5.47 2.32 10.96
C THR A 391 6.56 2.76 10.00
N ARG A 392 6.66 4.07 9.69
CA ARG A 392 7.75 4.61 8.86
C ARG A 392 9.12 4.35 9.49
N TYR A 393 9.26 4.63 10.78
CA TYR A 393 10.49 4.33 11.54
C TYR A 393 10.86 2.84 11.49
N SER A 394 9.87 1.96 11.56
CA SER A 394 10.07 0.50 11.49
C SER A 394 10.50 0.03 10.09
N LEU A 395 9.94 0.61 9.03
CA LEU A 395 10.35 0.35 7.64
C LEU A 395 11.80 0.79 7.39
N GLU A 396 12.18 1.95 7.93
CA GLU A 396 13.55 2.47 7.85
C GLU A 396 14.54 1.56 8.58
N ARG A 397 14.23 1.15 9.82
CA ARG A 397 15.08 0.23 10.60
C ARG A 397 15.13 -1.19 10.06
N ALA A 398 14.09 -1.63 9.35
CA ALA A 398 14.13 -2.87 8.59
C ALA A 398 15.04 -2.75 7.36
N GLY A 399 15.37 -1.51 6.95
CA GLY A 399 16.19 -1.20 5.79
C GLY A 399 15.48 -1.50 4.48
N GLU A 400 14.14 -1.49 4.46
CA GLU A 400 13.32 -1.87 3.30
C GLU A 400 12.76 -0.68 2.50
N ILE A 401 12.94 0.56 2.98
CA ILE A 401 12.59 1.79 2.25
C ILE A 401 13.37 1.89 0.94
N GLY A 402 12.68 2.32 -0.12
CA GLY A 402 13.26 2.53 -1.45
C GLY A 402 13.68 1.25 -2.19
N ARG A 403 13.29 0.07 -1.67
CA ARG A 403 13.61 -1.22 -2.31
C ARG A 403 12.61 -1.63 -3.37
N ASP A 404 11.43 -1.01 -3.41
CA ASP A 404 10.51 -1.17 -4.53
C ASP A 404 11.03 -0.37 -5.72
N ARG A 405 11.97 -1.00 -6.43
CA ARG A 405 12.55 -0.48 -7.66
C ARG A 405 11.43 -0.39 -8.69
N MET A 406 11.30 0.75 -9.36
CA MET A 406 10.43 0.85 -10.54
C MET A 406 10.78 -0.31 -11.48
N ARG A 407 9.76 -0.99 -12.02
CA ARG A 407 9.93 -1.87 -13.18
C ARG A 407 10.72 -1.06 -14.17
N LEU A 408 11.93 -1.52 -14.46
CA LEU A 408 13.02 -0.60 -14.76
C LEU A 408 12.63 0.34 -15.86
N ILE A 409 11.87 -0.12 -16.85
CA ILE A 409 11.61 0.67 -18.01
C ILE A 409 10.27 0.31 -18.71
N ASP A 410 9.17 1.01 -18.36
CA ASP A 410 7.90 0.93 -19.10
C ASP A 410 8.05 1.30 -20.61
N PHE A 411 9.13 2.00 -20.97
CA PHE A 411 9.43 2.43 -22.35
C PHE A 411 10.31 1.46 -23.15
N LEU A 412 10.83 0.37 -22.56
CA LEU A 412 11.67 -0.61 -23.24
C LEU A 412 10.84 -1.85 -23.50
N GLN A 413 10.11 -1.77 -24.60
CA GLN A 413 9.44 -2.91 -25.19
C GLN A 413 10.46 -3.85 -25.82
N GLU A 414 10.08 -5.10 -26.05
CA GLU A 414 10.93 -6.12 -26.69
C GLU A 414 11.60 -5.59 -27.97
N GLU A 415 10.84 -4.85 -28.79
CA GLU A 415 11.30 -4.23 -30.04
C GLU A 415 12.36 -3.14 -29.87
N ASN A 416 12.57 -2.64 -28.64
CA ASN A 416 13.55 -1.61 -28.30
C ASN A 416 14.85 -2.21 -27.73
N ILE A 417 15.00 -3.53 -27.73
CA ILE A 417 16.13 -4.23 -27.13
C ILE A 417 16.92 -4.97 -28.23
N ALA A 418 18.23 -4.71 -28.28
CA ALA A 418 19.18 -5.47 -29.09
C ALA A 418 20.06 -6.34 -28.19
N VAL A 419 20.17 -7.63 -28.50
CA VAL A 419 21.10 -8.56 -27.85
C VAL A 419 22.21 -8.96 -28.81
N GLY A 420 23.36 -9.39 -28.28
CA GLY A 420 24.54 -9.71 -29.09
C GLY A 420 25.15 -8.46 -29.74
N PHE A 421 25.00 -7.31 -29.09
CA PHE A 421 25.45 -6.04 -29.63
C PHE A 421 26.97 -5.94 -29.65
N GLN A 422 27.52 -5.52 -30.78
CA GLN A 422 28.95 -5.34 -31.00
C GLN A 422 29.24 -3.98 -31.64
N ALA A 423 30.26 -3.31 -31.13
CA ALA A 423 30.80 -2.06 -31.66
C ALA A 423 32.28 -1.93 -31.30
N GLU A 424 33.08 -1.45 -32.24
CA GLU A 424 34.53 -1.25 -32.05
C GLU A 424 34.82 0.06 -31.32
N THR A 425 33.98 1.08 -31.54
CA THR A 425 34.14 2.40 -30.94
C THR A 425 32.85 2.87 -30.28
N LYS A 426 32.98 3.73 -29.25
CA LYS A 426 31.83 4.30 -28.55
C LYS A 426 30.93 5.12 -29.49
N THR A 427 31.53 5.87 -30.42
CA THR A 427 30.79 6.62 -31.46
C THR A 427 29.97 5.69 -32.35
N GLN A 428 30.56 4.59 -32.82
CA GLN A 428 29.83 3.60 -33.62
C GLN A 428 28.69 2.93 -32.82
N ALA A 429 28.91 2.66 -31.54
CA ALA A 429 27.87 2.13 -30.66
C ALA A 429 26.68 3.10 -30.52
N ILE A 430 26.98 4.38 -30.28
CA ILE A 430 25.97 5.45 -30.18
C ILE A 430 25.20 5.59 -31.49
N GLU A 431 25.88 5.60 -32.64
CA GLU A 431 25.22 5.68 -33.95
C GLU A 431 24.23 4.53 -34.17
N LYS A 432 24.65 3.29 -33.90
CA LYS A 432 23.78 2.10 -34.01
C LYS A 432 22.58 2.18 -33.06
N LEU A 433 22.75 2.73 -31.86
CA LEU A 433 21.65 2.94 -30.91
C LEU A 433 20.69 4.02 -31.38
N VAL A 434 21.19 5.12 -31.97
CA VAL A 434 20.34 6.17 -32.56
C VAL A 434 19.50 5.59 -33.70
N ASP A 435 20.09 4.75 -34.56
CA ASP A 435 19.37 4.06 -35.63
C ASP A 435 18.27 3.13 -35.07
N LEU A 436 18.57 2.38 -34.02
CA LEU A 436 17.60 1.53 -33.35
C LEU A 436 16.45 2.36 -32.76
N LEU A 437 16.77 3.46 -32.07
CA LEU A 437 15.80 4.35 -31.43
C LEU A 437 14.83 4.96 -32.45
N ILE A 438 15.34 5.50 -33.57
CA ILE A 438 14.51 6.09 -34.62
C ILE A 438 13.59 5.04 -35.26
N ARG A 439 14.13 3.85 -35.52
CA ARG A 439 13.39 2.76 -36.16
C ARG A 439 12.31 2.17 -35.27
N SER A 440 12.61 1.91 -33.99
CA SER A 440 11.71 1.18 -33.10
C SER A 440 10.57 2.07 -32.57
N HIS A 441 10.79 3.38 -32.44
CA HIS A 441 9.77 4.35 -32.00
C HIS A 441 9.07 5.11 -33.15
N ASP A 442 9.23 4.65 -34.40
CA ASP A 442 8.64 5.24 -35.62
C ASP A 442 8.80 6.77 -35.75
N MET A 443 9.99 7.29 -35.41
CA MET A 443 10.27 8.73 -35.36
C MET A 443 10.54 9.34 -36.75
N ARG A 444 9.62 9.17 -37.71
CA ARG A 444 9.77 9.59 -39.13
C ARG A 444 10.00 11.09 -39.37
N GLY A 445 9.83 11.93 -38.34
CA GLY A 445 10.06 13.38 -38.40
C GLY A 445 11.29 13.88 -37.66
N VAL A 446 12.08 12.99 -37.04
CA VAL A 446 13.31 13.37 -36.32
C VAL A 446 14.51 13.22 -37.24
N ASP A 447 15.31 14.28 -37.38
CA ASP A 447 16.56 14.21 -38.13
C ASP A 447 17.61 13.40 -37.36
N LYS A 448 18.07 12.29 -37.96
CA LYS A 448 19.07 11.39 -37.37
C LYS A 448 20.34 12.15 -36.99
N GLN A 449 20.82 13.04 -37.88
CA GLN A 449 22.09 13.72 -37.66
C GLN A 449 22.01 14.66 -36.47
N THR A 450 20.94 15.46 -36.39
CA THR A 450 20.68 16.35 -35.25
C THR A 450 20.64 15.61 -33.92
N LEU A 451 19.96 14.46 -33.86
CA LEU A 451 19.91 13.65 -32.63
C LEU A 451 21.27 13.04 -32.29
N LEU A 452 21.98 12.48 -33.27
CA LEU A 452 23.31 11.91 -33.08
C LEU A 452 24.30 12.96 -32.57
N ASP A 453 24.32 14.13 -33.18
CA ASP A 453 25.18 15.26 -32.77
C ASP A 453 24.86 15.70 -31.35
N SER A 454 23.57 15.73 -30.97
CA SER A 454 23.15 16.03 -29.60
C SER A 454 23.68 15.02 -28.58
N VAL A 455 23.66 13.72 -28.90
CA VAL A 455 24.13 12.66 -28.00
C VAL A 455 25.65 12.70 -27.88
N LEU A 456 26.36 12.88 -29.00
CA LEU A 456 27.83 12.96 -29.02
C LEU A 456 28.35 14.21 -28.33
N ALA A 457 27.67 15.34 -28.44
CA ALA A 457 28.02 16.56 -27.70
C ALA A 457 27.98 16.33 -26.18
N ARG A 458 26.94 15.63 -25.69
CA ARG A 458 26.82 15.27 -24.26
C ARG A 458 27.92 14.31 -23.81
N GLU A 459 28.21 13.31 -24.63
CA GLU A 459 29.29 12.35 -24.36
C GLU A 459 30.67 13.01 -24.30
N ALA A 460 30.92 14.03 -25.12
CA ALA A 460 32.17 14.80 -25.09
C ALA A 460 32.29 15.73 -23.88
N GLU A 461 31.18 16.25 -23.35
CA GLU A 461 31.16 17.05 -22.11
C GLU A 461 31.49 16.19 -20.88
N ALA A 462 30.87 15.01 -20.78
CA ALA A 462 31.12 14.05 -19.72
C ALA A 462 30.80 12.62 -20.19
N SER A 463 31.67 11.67 -19.86
CA SER A 463 31.46 10.27 -20.23
C SER A 463 30.15 9.75 -19.65
N THR A 464 29.33 9.13 -20.50
CA THR A 464 28.07 8.49 -20.08
C THR A 464 28.26 7.05 -19.60
N CYS A 465 29.51 6.60 -19.46
CA CYS A 465 29.83 5.33 -18.81
C CYS A 465 29.77 5.51 -17.29
N LEU A 466 28.90 4.73 -16.64
CA LEU A 466 28.65 4.84 -15.19
C LEU A 466 29.46 3.82 -14.35
N GLY A 467 30.17 2.91 -15.01
CA GLY A 467 30.79 1.75 -14.37
C GLY A 467 29.80 0.60 -14.16
N GLY A 468 30.27 -0.52 -13.61
CA GLY A 468 29.45 -1.71 -13.37
C GLY A 468 28.91 -2.35 -14.65
N GLY A 469 29.57 -2.11 -15.80
CA GLY A 469 29.14 -2.61 -17.10
C GLY A 469 27.98 -1.82 -17.75
N LEU A 470 27.62 -0.63 -17.26
CA LEU A 470 26.54 0.20 -17.79
C LEU A 470 27.05 1.50 -18.45
N SER A 471 26.46 1.84 -19.60
CA SER A 471 26.56 3.17 -20.23
C SER A 471 25.17 3.71 -20.55
N VAL A 472 24.92 4.99 -20.30
CA VAL A 472 23.61 5.62 -20.57
C VAL A 472 23.76 6.89 -21.43
N PRO A 473 24.11 6.76 -22.72
CA PRO A 473 24.11 7.89 -23.63
C PRO A 473 22.72 8.52 -23.71
N HIS A 474 22.64 9.83 -23.89
CA HIS A 474 21.36 10.54 -23.92
C HIS A 474 21.41 11.78 -24.80
N GLY A 475 20.27 12.10 -25.41
CA GLY A 475 20.10 13.23 -26.34
C GLY A 475 18.78 13.95 -26.16
N ILE A 476 18.69 15.13 -26.78
CA ILE A 476 17.51 15.99 -26.70
C ILE A 476 16.57 15.67 -27.87
N LEU A 477 15.28 15.51 -27.57
CA LEU A 477 14.22 15.38 -28.56
C LEU A 477 13.36 16.66 -28.64
N PRO A 478 12.64 16.87 -29.76
CA PRO A 478 11.62 17.90 -29.86
C PRO A 478 10.57 17.77 -28.74
N ASN A 479 10.12 18.92 -28.19
CA ASN A 479 9.17 18.95 -27.06
C ASN A 479 7.80 18.30 -27.33
N SER A 480 7.50 17.98 -28.59
CA SER A 480 6.28 17.30 -29.02
C SER A 480 6.35 15.76 -28.89
N LEU A 481 7.53 15.20 -28.59
CA LEU A 481 7.74 13.77 -28.45
C LEU A 481 7.92 13.37 -26.98
N PRO A 482 7.36 12.24 -26.55
CA PRO A 482 7.60 11.71 -25.20
C PRO A 482 9.04 11.20 -25.07
N MET A 483 9.51 11.05 -23.83
CA MET A 483 10.71 10.29 -23.54
C MET A 483 10.64 8.87 -24.11
N VAL A 484 11.71 8.48 -24.81
CA VAL A 484 11.89 7.16 -25.42
C VAL A 484 13.28 6.64 -25.14
N GLY A 485 13.48 5.33 -25.27
CA GLY A 485 14.80 4.74 -25.15
C GLY A 485 14.91 3.38 -25.81
N VAL A 486 16.15 2.94 -25.99
CA VAL A 486 16.53 1.61 -26.49
C VAL A 486 17.67 1.05 -25.66
N MET A 487 17.78 -0.28 -25.61
CA MET A 487 18.82 -0.99 -24.89
C MET A 487 19.60 -1.89 -25.82
N ALA A 488 20.91 -1.93 -25.63
CA ALA A 488 21.80 -2.88 -26.26
C ALA A 488 22.56 -3.68 -25.20
N LEU A 489 22.57 -5.00 -25.37
CA LEU A 489 23.24 -5.96 -24.51
C LEU A 489 24.39 -6.64 -25.28
N SER A 490 25.59 -6.53 -24.76
CA SER A 490 26.79 -7.18 -25.26
C SER A 490 27.28 -8.22 -24.27
N ARG A 491 27.20 -9.50 -24.66
CA ARG A 491 27.62 -10.62 -23.83
C ARG A 491 29.14 -10.65 -23.62
N GLU A 492 29.89 -10.34 -24.68
CA GLU A 492 31.36 -10.27 -24.66
C GLU A 492 31.87 -8.99 -23.98
N GLY A 493 31.03 -7.95 -23.94
CA GLY A 493 31.36 -6.64 -23.38
C GLY A 493 32.04 -5.73 -24.41
N LEU A 494 31.77 -4.43 -24.30
CA LEU A 494 32.33 -3.38 -25.15
C LEU A 494 33.48 -2.70 -24.40
N HIS A 495 34.69 -2.73 -24.98
CA HIS A 495 35.90 -2.19 -24.37
C HIS A 495 36.01 -0.68 -24.60
N PHE A 496 35.25 0.10 -23.84
CA PHE A 496 35.33 1.57 -23.82
C PHE A 496 36.04 2.07 -22.56
N ASP A 497 36.43 3.34 -22.55
CA ASP A 497 36.95 4.00 -21.36
C ASP A 497 35.84 4.18 -20.32
N THR A 498 35.92 3.40 -19.24
CA THR A 498 34.98 3.40 -18.12
C THR A 498 35.67 3.82 -16.82
N PRO A 499 34.96 4.45 -15.86
CA PRO A 499 35.54 4.87 -14.58
C PRO A 499 36.13 3.73 -13.74
N ASP A 500 35.63 2.50 -13.91
CA ASP A 500 36.05 1.30 -13.18
C ASP A 500 36.93 0.35 -14.02
N GLY A 501 37.25 0.71 -15.26
CA GLY A 501 38.07 -0.09 -16.18
C GLY A 501 37.41 -1.39 -16.64
N ARG A 502 36.11 -1.61 -16.36
CA ARG A 502 35.38 -2.81 -16.77
C ARG A 502 34.70 -2.61 -18.13
N PRO A 503 34.54 -3.67 -18.94
CA PRO A 503 33.83 -3.57 -20.21
C PRO A 503 32.34 -3.23 -19.99
N VAL A 504 31.75 -2.51 -20.94
CA VAL A 504 30.32 -2.16 -20.95
C VAL A 504 29.52 -3.32 -21.53
N HIS A 505 28.67 -3.95 -20.73
CA HIS A 505 27.78 -5.03 -21.17
C HIS A 505 26.37 -4.55 -21.52
N CYS A 506 25.95 -3.40 -20.98
CA CYS A 506 24.65 -2.82 -21.24
C CYS A 506 24.77 -1.33 -21.60
N MET A 507 24.23 -0.96 -22.75
CA MET A 507 24.08 0.44 -23.14
C MET A 507 22.60 0.77 -23.26
N VAL A 508 22.17 1.88 -22.65
CA VAL A 508 20.79 2.37 -22.75
C VAL A 508 20.80 3.78 -23.32
N LEU A 509 20.32 3.96 -24.55
CA LEU A 509 20.18 5.28 -25.15
C LEU A 509 18.83 5.89 -24.75
N LEU A 510 18.85 7.12 -24.23
CA LEU A 510 17.66 7.87 -23.86
C LEU A 510 17.47 9.11 -24.75
N GLY A 511 16.29 9.26 -25.34
CA GLY A 511 15.84 10.49 -25.98
C GLY A 511 14.84 11.20 -25.08
N THR A 512 15.10 12.45 -24.71
CA THR A 512 14.25 13.19 -23.75
C THR A 512 13.96 14.60 -24.23
N ALA A 513 12.71 15.04 -24.08
CA ALA A 513 12.33 16.42 -24.33
C ALA A 513 12.85 17.35 -23.22
N ASN A 514 13.12 18.63 -23.55
CA ASN A 514 13.69 19.58 -22.60
C ASN A 514 12.78 19.87 -21.38
N ASN A 515 11.47 19.67 -21.52
CA ASN A 515 10.49 19.83 -20.44
C ASN A 515 10.37 18.59 -19.52
N GLU A 516 11.04 17.47 -19.81
CA GLU A 516 10.99 16.23 -19.02
C GLU A 516 12.28 15.96 -18.22
N ARG A 517 13.03 17.01 -17.85
CA ARG A 517 14.33 16.88 -17.19
C ARG A 517 14.29 16.09 -15.87
N ASP A 518 13.27 16.28 -15.04
CA ASP A 518 13.16 15.56 -13.76
C ASP A 518 12.93 14.05 -13.98
N ARG A 519 12.10 13.72 -14.97
CA ARG A 519 11.87 12.33 -15.38
C ARG A 519 13.15 11.70 -15.92
N HIS A 520 13.95 12.46 -16.69
CA HIS A 520 15.23 11.98 -17.23
C HIS A 520 16.20 11.59 -16.11
N LEU A 521 16.33 12.43 -15.08
CA LEU A 521 17.18 12.15 -13.92
C LEU A 521 16.69 10.94 -13.11
N GLN A 522 15.37 10.77 -12.95
CA GLN A 522 14.80 9.60 -12.28
C GLN A 522 15.10 8.30 -13.01
N VAL A 523 15.00 8.29 -14.35
CA VAL A 523 15.31 7.12 -15.19
C VAL A 523 16.81 6.80 -15.12
N LEU A 524 17.68 7.79 -15.23
CA LEU A 524 19.12 7.62 -15.08
C LEU A 524 19.49 7.00 -13.73
N ALA A 525 18.95 7.53 -12.63
CA ALA A 525 19.21 7.01 -11.29
C ALA A 525 18.75 5.55 -11.15
N THR A 526 17.60 5.20 -11.75
CA THR A 526 17.05 3.84 -11.73
C THR A 526 17.90 2.86 -12.53
N LEU A 527 18.37 3.26 -13.71
CA LEU A 527 19.31 2.48 -14.52
C LEU A 527 20.62 2.24 -13.78
N ALA A 528 21.20 3.29 -13.20
CA ALA A 528 22.44 3.21 -12.44
C ALA A 528 22.33 2.30 -11.21
N SER A 529 21.25 2.43 -10.41
CA SER A 529 21.07 1.64 -9.19
C SER A 529 20.73 0.17 -9.43
N ASN A 530 20.19 -0.17 -10.59
CA ASN A 530 19.69 -1.52 -10.83
C ASN A 530 20.60 -2.28 -11.80
N VAL A 531 20.92 -1.68 -12.95
CA VAL A 531 21.81 -2.30 -13.93
C VAL A 531 23.28 -2.08 -13.55
N GLY A 532 23.63 -0.95 -12.94
CA GLY A 532 25.03 -0.62 -12.61
C GLY A 532 25.56 -1.26 -11.32
N THR A 533 24.70 -1.66 -10.37
CA THR A 533 25.16 -2.12 -9.04
C THR A 533 24.68 -3.49 -8.58
N ASP A 534 23.62 -4.06 -9.16
CA ASP A 534 23.09 -5.36 -8.70
C ASP A 534 23.70 -6.53 -9.51
N HIS A 535 24.65 -7.25 -8.91
CA HIS A 535 25.37 -8.33 -9.59
C HIS A 535 24.49 -9.48 -10.08
N ALA A 536 23.47 -9.89 -9.32
CA ALA A 536 22.60 -11.00 -9.72
C ALA A 536 21.73 -10.60 -10.91
N PHE A 537 21.24 -9.35 -10.90
CA PHE A 537 20.48 -8.80 -12.02
C PHE A 537 21.36 -8.59 -13.26
N GLN A 538 22.58 -8.09 -13.09
CA GLN A 538 23.58 -7.95 -14.16
C GLN A 538 23.86 -9.29 -14.83
N GLU A 539 24.10 -10.34 -14.05
CA GLU A 539 24.42 -11.67 -14.59
C GLU A 539 23.30 -12.23 -15.45
N GLN A 540 22.03 -12.08 -15.02
CA GLN A 540 20.87 -12.49 -15.81
C GLN A 540 20.73 -11.63 -17.07
N LEU A 541 20.76 -10.30 -16.92
CA LEU A 541 20.50 -9.37 -18.01
C LEU A 541 21.59 -9.43 -19.09
N PHE A 542 22.87 -9.48 -18.71
CA PHE A 542 23.99 -9.49 -19.65
C PHE A 542 24.11 -10.82 -20.41
N ASN A 543 23.52 -11.90 -19.89
CA ASN A 543 23.43 -13.20 -20.54
C ASN A 543 22.07 -13.46 -21.21
N ALA A 544 21.24 -12.43 -21.40
CA ALA A 544 19.97 -12.59 -22.09
C ALA A 544 20.16 -13.04 -23.55
N ASN A 545 19.60 -14.20 -23.90
CA ASN A 545 19.76 -14.84 -25.21
C ASN A 545 18.88 -14.24 -26.33
N SER A 546 17.86 -13.45 -25.98
CA SER A 546 16.95 -12.82 -26.93
C SER A 546 16.39 -11.51 -26.37
N PRO A 547 15.88 -10.59 -27.22
CA PRO A 547 15.17 -9.39 -26.76
C PRO A 547 14.00 -9.73 -25.85
N ALA A 548 13.24 -10.79 -26.16
CA ALA A 548 12.14 -11.29 -25.33
C ALA A 548 12.62 -11.71 -23.93
N HIS A 549 13.73 -12.46 -23.83
CA HIS A 549 14.28 -12.88 -22.54
C HIS A 549 14.79 -11.67 -21.73
N ALA A 550 15.45 -10.71 -22.37
CA ALA A 550 15.86 -9.46 -21.73
C ALA A 550 14.64 -8.66 -21.25
N TYR A 551 13.59 -8.56 -22.06
CA TYR A 551 12.33 -7.91 -21.72
C TYR A 551 11.68 -8.56 -20.49
N GLU A 552 11.62 -9.89 -20.43
CA GLU A 552 11.12 -10.64 -19.27
C GLU A 552 11.95 -10.40 -18.01
N ILE A 553 13.28 -10.33 -18.11
CA ILE A 553 14.15 -9.99 -16.96
C ILE A 553 13.89 -8.56 -16.47
N LEU A 554 13.74 -7.60 -17.39
CA LEU A 554 13.46 -6.19 -17.07
C LEU A 554 12.07 -5.97 -16.45
N HIS A 555 11.09 -6.81 -16.82
CA HIS A 555 9.69 -6.72 -16.39
C HIS A 555 9.27 -7.76 -15.34
N GLY A 556 10.16 -8.68 -14.99
CA GLY A 556 9.94 -9.70 -13.98
C GLY A 556 9.85 -9.09 -12.59
N ASP A 557 8.74 -9.34 -11.87
CA ASP A 557 8.69 -9.09 -10.43
C ASP A 557 9.80 -9.94 -9.79
N GLU A 558 10.83 -9.32 -9.17
CA GLU A 558 11.92 -9.98 -8.40
C GLU A 558 12.01 -11.47 -8.75
N SER A 559 12.69 -11.83 -9.84
CA SER A 559 12.86 -13.23 -10.25
C SER A 559 13.03 -14.07 -8.99
N GLU A 560 12.00 -14.84 -8.63
CA GLU A 560 12.02 -15.66 -7.42
C GLU A 560 13.23 -16.54 -7.56
N ALA A 561 14.29 -16.24 -6.81
CA ALA A 561 15.52 -17.02 -6.69
C ALA A 561 15.92 -17.77 -7.97
N PHE A 562 16.72 -17.15 -8.85
CA PHE A 562 17.39 -17.95 -9.88
C PHE A 562 18.33 -18.96 -9.22
N ASN A 563 17.85 -20.20 -9.24
CA ASN A 563 18.50 -21.50 -9.21
C ASN A 563 19.64 -21.75 -8.23
N PHE A 564 19.39 -22.68 -7.31
CA PHE A 564 20.44 -23.51 -6.72
C PHE A 564 19.99 -24.97 -6.80
N PHE A 565 20.41 -25.64 -7.88
CA PHE A 565 20.48 -27.10 -8.01
C PHE A 565 19.13 -27.85 -8.11
N LEU A 566 19.05 -28.78 -9.07
CA LEU A 566 18.31 -30.04 -8.96
C LEU A 566 16.77 -29.94 -8.84
N ASP A 567 16.09 -30.13 -9.97
CA ASP A 567 15.18 -31.27 -10.06
C ASP A 567 15.62 -32.02 -11.32
N ASP A 568 16.55 -32.96 -11.10
CA ASP A 568 16.96 -33.98 -12.04
C ASP A 568 15.74 -34.78 -12.53
N GLU A 569 15.83 -35.20 -13.80
CA GLU A 569 15.24 -36.42 -14.36
C GLU A 569 13.99 -37.01 -13.69
N SER A 570 12.80 -36.73 -14.23
CA SER A 570 11.83 -37.71 -14.78
C SER A 570 10.47 -37.09 -15.04
#